data_AF-A0A967LGW7-F1
#
_entry.id   AF-A0A967LGW7-F1
#
_cell.length_a   1.000
_cell.length_b   1.000
_cell.length_c   1.000
_cell.angle_alpha   90.00
_cell.angle_beta   90.00
_cell.angle_gamma   90.00
#
_symmetry.space_group_name_H-M   'P 1'
#
loop_
_entity.id
_entity.type
_entity.pdbx_description
1 polymer ?
#
loop_
_entity_poly.entity_id
_entity_poly.type
_entity_poly.pdbx_seq_one_letter_code
_entity_poly.pdbx_strand_id
1 'polypeptide(L)'
;MWYAGNHYMEKAHLFLLMGILLVLCGCVTSDMSELEREVEQILTRPGGRIAPIPAIEPYEAYTYQSGKEGARDPFQLFYEKVKLDLAEQDEDEGLTEAMEREIKYRNREELESYELDSLRMVGTLEDSDDLWGIIRDPDGTVHRVKVGNYLGRNIGKILNIYEDRIELREIIKNNDGRWEERPAAMALYEE
;
A
#
# COMPACT_ATOMS: atom_id res chain seq x y z
N MET A 1 38.46 48.09 53.97
CA MET A 1 38.24 49.29 53.12
C MET A 1 38.46 48.90 51.67
N TRP A 2 37.51 48.14 51.10
CA TRP A 2 37.52 47.67 49.71
C TRP A 2 36.06 47.38 49.35
N TYR A 3 35.31 48.36 48.82
CA TYR A 3 34.03 48.17 48.12
C TYR A 3 33.54 49.54 47.61
N ALA A 4 34.25 50.12 46.64
CA ALA A 4 33.79 51.35 45.98
C ALA A 4 34.14 51.42 44.48
N GLY A 5 34.60 50.31 43.87
CA GLY A 5 35.02 50.27 42.46
C GLY A 5 33.95 49.77 41.48
N ASN A 6 32.95 49.00 41.93
CA ASN A 6 32.07 48.26 41.00
C ASN A 6 30.91 49.10 40.41
N HIS A 7 30.51 50.17 41.09
CA HIS A 7 29.39 51.01 40.60
C HIS A 7 29.77 51.92 39.43
N TYR A 8 31.05 52.20 39.19
CA TYR A 8 31.48 53.02 38.05
C TYR A 8 31.51 52.21 36.74
N MET A 9 31.87 50.91 36.80
CA MET A 9 31.87 50.03 35.62
C MET A 9 30.46 49.63 35.17
N GLU A 10 29.53 49.33 36.09
CA GLU A 10 28.12 49.07 35.72
C GLU A 10 27.47 50.27 35.03
N LYS A 11 27.72 51.50 35.53
CA LYS A 11 27.23 52.72 34.90
C LYS A 11 27.83 52.93 33.51
N ALA A 12 29.11 52.63 33.32
CA ALA A 12 29.76 52.71 32.00
C ALA A 12 29.18 51.71 31.00
N HIS A 13 28.91 50.47 31.42
CA HIS A 13 28.22 49.48 30.57
C HIS A 13 26.78 49.89 30.27
N LEU A 14 26.05 50.47 31.23
CA LEU A 14 24.70 51.00 31.02
C LEU A 14 24.68 52.15 30.00
N PHE A 15 25.65 53.07 30.07
CA PHE A 15 25.81 54.16 29.10
C PHE A 15 26.21 53.62 27.71
N LEU A 16 27.05 52.59 27.64
CA LEU A 16 27.45 51.96 26.38
C LEU A 16 26.29 51.18 25.73
N LEU A 17 25.48 50.47 26.53
CA LEU A 17 24.24 49.83 26.08
C LEU A 17 23.20 50.84 25.61
N MET A 18 23.05 51.97 26.30
CA MET A 18 22.15 53.06 25.90
C MET A 18 22.62 53.74 24.59
N GLY A 19 23.93 53.87 24.40
CA GLY A 19 24.51 54.33 23.13
C GLY A 19 24.24 53.37 21.97
N ILE A 20 24.38 52.06 22.20
CA ILE A 20 24.06 51.02 21.19
C ILE A 20 22.56 51.03 20.85
N LEU A 21 21.67 51.18 21.86
CA LEU A 21 20.23 51.26 21.65
C LEU A 21 19.82 52.49 20.81
N LEU A 22 20.54 53.61 20.97
CA LEU A 22 20.34 54.83 20.18
C LEU A 22 20.76 54.66 18.72
N VAL A 23 21.80 53.86 18.44
CA VAL A 23 22.24 53.54 17.07
C VAL A 23 21.28 52.55 16.39
N LEU A 24 20.55 51.73 17.17
CA LEU A 24 19.52 50.81 16.66
C LEU A 24 18.19 51.50 16.32
N CYS A 25 17.98 52.77 16.70
CA CYS A 25 16.85 53.56 16.21
C CYS A 25 17.13 54.05 14.78
N GLY A 26 16.75 53.24 13.79
CA GLY A 26 16.73 53.66 12.39
C GLY A 26 15.80 54.86 12.18
N CYS A 27 16.17 55.79 11.30
CA CYS A 27 15.27 56.86 10.88
C CYS A 27 14.12 56.26 10.06
N VAL A 28 12.92 56.23 10.62
CA VAL A 28 11.70 55.94 9.88
C VAL A 28 11.24 57.24 9.21
N THR A 29 11.33 57.31 7.89
CA THR A 29 10.64 58.37 7.13
C THR A 29 9.25 57.84 6.79
N SER A 30 8.22 58.63 7.07
CA SER A 30 6.81 58.28 6.84
C SER A 30 6.31 58.71 5.47
N ASP A 31 7.21 59.18 4.60
CA ASP A 31 6.87 59.63 3.27
C ASP A 31 6.62 58.43 2.34
N MET A 32 5.35 58.05 2.23
CA MET A 32 4.85 56.98 1.36
C MET A 32 4.26 57.52 0.05
N SER A 33 4.45 58.81 -0.23
CA SER A 33 3.83 59.49 -1.37
C SER A 33 4.23 58.87 -2.72
N GLU A 34 5.45 58.34 -2.83
CA GLU A 34 5.91 57.63 -4.03
C GLU A 34 5.16 56.31 -4.24
N LEU A 35 4.95 55.54 -3.18
CA LEU A 35 4.24 54.27 -3.20
C LEU A 35 2.75 54.47 -3.54
N GLU A 36 2.13 55.49 -2.93
CA GLU A 36 0.75 55.87 -3.20
C GLU A 36 0.56 56.29 -4.67
N ARG A 37 1.50 57.06 -5.22
CA ARG A 37 1.49 57.47 -6.62
C ARG A 37 1.64 56.29 -7.57
N GLU A 38 2.48 55.31 -7.23
CA GLU A 38 2.65 54.10 -8.04
C GLU A 38 1.37 53.23 -8.02
N VAL A 39 0.73 53.10 -6.86
CA VAL A 39 -0.54 52.37 -6.74
C VAL A 39 -1.63 53.05 -7.58
N GLU A 40 -1.77 54.37 -7.50
CA GLU A 40 -2.74 55.12 -8.29
C GLU A 40 -2.46 54.98 -9.80
N GLN A 41 -1.19 54.97 -10.19
CA GLN A 41 -0.79 54.71 -11.57
C GLN A 41 -1.13 53.28 -12.03
N ILE A 42 -1.03 52.27 -11.16
CA ILE A 42 -1.39 50.89 -11.49
C ILE A 42 -2.91 50.76 -11.62
N LEU A 43 -3.67 51.37 -10.71
CA LEU A 43 -5.13 51.30 -10.69
C LEU A 43 -5.78 51.99 -11.89
N THR A 44 -5.15 53.03 -12.43
CA THR A 44 -5.63 53.76 -13.61
C THR A 44 -5.31 53.07 -14.93
N ARG A 45 -4.52 51.98 -14.93
CA ARG A 45 -4.27 51.20 -16.16
C ARG A 45 -5.57 50.51 -16.59
N PRO A 46 -6.08 50.79 -17.80
CA PRO A 46 -7.29 50.14 -18.28
C PRO A 46 -7.04 48.63 -18.40
N GLY A 47 -7.97 47.83 -17.85
CA GLY A 47 -7.92 46.39 -17.99
C GLY A 47 -7.86 45.98 -19.46
N GLY A 48 -6.97 45.04 -19.78
CA GLY A 48 -6.89 44.48 -21.13
C GLY A 48 -8.18 43.77 -21.52
N ARG A 49 -8.43 43.64 -22.83
CA ARG A 49 -9.57 42.85 -23.32
C ARG A 49 -9.30 41.37 -23.04
N ILE A 50 -10.13 40.77 -22.19
CA ILE A 50 -10.13 39.33 -21.95
C ILE A 50 -10.81 38.69 -23.17
N ALA A 51 -10.18 37.68 -23.77
CA ALA A 51 -10.80 36.93 -24.85
C ALA A 51 -12.12 36.31 -24.36
N PRO A 52 -13.20 36.34 -25.17
CA PRO A 52 -14.44 35.68 -24.79
C PRO A 52 -14.17 34.20 -24.55
N ILE A 53 -14.92 33.64 -23.59
CA ILE A 53 -14.88 32.20 -23.30
C ILE A 53 -15.19 31.46 -24.61
N PRO A 54 -14.40 30.42 -24.97
CA PRO A 54 -14.65 29.66 -26.18
C PRO A 54 -16.07 29.09 -26.17
N ALA A 55 -16.73 29.12 -27.33
CA ALA A 55 -18.04 28.52 -27.47
C ALA A 55 -17.92 27.01 -27.25
N ILE A 56 -18.82 26.45 -26.44
CA ILE A 56 -18.94 25.00 -26.28
C ILE A 56 -19.52 24.46 -27.58
N GLU A 57 -18.74 23.66 -28.30
CA GLU A 57 -19.23 23.00 -29.52
C GLU A 57 -20.32 21.99 -29.16
N PRO A 58 -21.46 21.98 -29.88
CA PRO A 58 -22.50 21.00 -29.66
C PRO A 58 -21.95 19.59 -29.85
N TYR A 59 -22.31 18.67 -28.94
CA TYR A 59 -22.00 17.26 -29.11
C TYR A 59 -22.71 16.71 -30.35
N GLU A 60 -21.94 16.27 -31.34
CA GLU A 60 -22.46 15.50 -32.46
C GLU A 60 -22.57 14.04 -32.06
N ALA A 61 -23.79 13.52 -32.08
CA ALA A 61 -24.03 12.11 -31.81
C ALA A 61 -23.44 11.27 -32.96
N TYR A 62 -22.25 10.72 -32.74
CA TYR A 62 -21.67 9.75 -33.66
C TYR A 62 -22.41 8.41 -33.54
N THR A 63 -23.08 8.01 -34.61
CA THR A 63 -23.67 6.67 -34.68
C THR A 63 -22.57 5.69 -35.09
N TYR A 64 -22.34 4.66 -34.28
CA TYR A 64 -21.35 3.62 -34.58
C TYR A 64 -21.74 2.83 -35.85
N GLN A 65 -21.06 3.09 -36.98
CA GLN A 65 -21.33 2.44 -38.27
C GLN A 65 -20.38 1.28 -38.59
N SER A 66 -19.40 0.96 -37.74
CA SER A 66 -18.37 -0.05 -38.05
C SER A 66 -18.95 -1.41 -38.44
N GLY A 67 -20.05 -1.85 -37.81
CA GLY A 67 -20.73 -3.09 -38.19
C GLY A 67 -21.43 -3.06 -39.57
N LYS A 68 -21.80 -1.88 -40.08
CA LYS A 68 -22.42 -1.70 -41.41
C LYS A 68 -21.39 -1.53 -42.52
N GLU A 69 -20.23 -0.97 -42.20
CA GLU A 69 -19.12 -0.74 -43.14
C GLU A 69 -18.26 -2.00 -43.38
N GLY A 70 -18.65 -3.15 -42.82
CA GLY A 70 -17.90 -4.39 -42.94
C GLY A 70 -16.57 -4.36 -42.20
N ALA A 71 -16.42 -3.48 -41.20
CA ALA A 71 -15.26 -3.49 -40.33
C ALA A 71 -15.20 -4.85 -39.60
N ARG A 72 -13.98 -5.34 -39.38
CA ARG A 72 -13.75 -6.58 -38.64
C ARG A 72 -14.44 -6.48 -37.27
N ASP A 73 -15.15 -7.55 -36.90
CA ASP A 73 -15.80 -7.64 -35.59
C ASP A 73 -14.74 -7.48 -34.49
N PRO A 74 -14.85 -6.47 -33.61
CA PRO A 74 -13.89 -6.24 -32.53
C PRO A 74 -13.86 -7.37 -31.49
N PHE A 75 -14.86 -8.25 -31.47
CA PHE A 75 -14.93 -9.42 -30.60
C PHE A 75 -14.48 -10.71 -31.28
N GLN A 76 -14.17 -10.67 -32.58
CA GLN A 76 -13.45 -11.76 -33.21
C GLN A 76 -12.00 -11.71 -32.76
N LEU A 77 -11.60 -12.77 -32.04
CA LEU A 77 -10.22 -12.98 -31.64
C LEU A 77 -9.31 -12.89 -32.89
N PHE A 78 -8.26 -12.07 -32.78
CA PHE A 78 -7.32 -11.86 -33.88
C PHE A 78 -6.29 -12.99 -34.02
N TYR A 79 -6.26 -13.88 -33.04
CA TYR A 79 -5.50 -15.11 -33.01
C TYR A 79 -6.47 -16.29 -33.03
N GLU A 80 -6.05 -17.38 -33.65
CA GLU A 80 -6.72 -18.66 -33.46
C GLU A 80 -6.58 -19.00 -31.97
N LYS A 81 -7.71 -19.01 -31.25
CA LYS A 81 -7.77 -19.70 -29.97
C LYS A 81 -7.56 -21.15 -30.37
N VAL A 82 -6.30 -21.58 -30.36
CA VAL A 82 -5.95 -23.00 -30.43
C VAL A 82 -6.84 -23.58 -29.36
N LYS A 83 -7.90 -24.26 -29.78
CA LYS A 83 -8.46 -25.30 -28.96
C LYS A 83 -7.23 -26.18 -28.82
N LEU A 84 -6.51 -26.05 -27.70
CA LEU A 84 -5.84 -27.23 -27.19
C LEU A 84 -6.98 -28.22 -27.22
N ASP A 85 -6.89 -29.18 -28.13
CA ASP A 85 -7.69 -30.36 -28.02
C ASP A 85 -7.52 -30.73 -26.55
N LEU A 86 -8.60 -30.58 -25.77
CA LEU A 86 -8.73 -31.15 -24.44
C LEU A 86 -8.78 -32.68 -24.60
N ALA A 87 -7.96 -33.23 -25.51
CA ALA A 87 -7.47 -34.57 -25.49
C ALA A 87 -6.71 -34.64 -24.18
N GLU A 88 -7.45 -35.02 -23.14
CA GLU A 88 -6.92 -35.62 -21.93
C GLU A 88 -5.64 -34.90 -21.49
N GLN A 89 -5.75 -33.62 -21.09
CA GLN A 89 -4.76 -33.11 -20.15
C GLN A 89 -4.88 -34.06 -18.98
N ASP A 90 -3.92 -34.99 -18.84
CA ASP A 90 -3.86 -35.93 -17.75
C ASP A 90 -4.09 -35.11 -16.48
N GLU A 91 -5.24 -35.31 -15.81
CA GLU A 91 -5.68 -34.48 -14.68
C GLU A 91 -4.65 -34.49 -13.52
N ASP A 92 -3.70 -35.42 -13.62
CA ASP A 92 -2.63 -35.80 -12.73
C ASP A 92 -1.23 -35.40 -13.26
N GLU A 93 -1.10 -34.60 -14.32
CA GLU A 93 0.22 -34.10 -14.73
C GLU A 93 0.89 -33.34 -13.57
N GLY A 94 2.09 -33.77 -13.19
CA GLY A 94 2.81 -33.23 -12.03
C GLY A 94 2.35 -33.77 -10.67
N LEU A 95 1.31 -34.60 -10.62
CA LEU A 95 0.84 -35.24 -9.39
C LEU A 95 1.79 -36.37 -8.98
N THR A 96 2.35 -36.27 -7.78
CA THR A 96 3.17 -37.33 -7.19
C THR A 96 2.29 -38.22 -6.31
N GLU A 97 2.71 -39.47 -6.10
CA GLU A 97 2.01 -40.40 -5.19
C GLU A 97 1.88 -39.84 -3.76
N ALA A 98 2.78 -38.95 -3.34
CA ALA A 98 2.69 -38.27 -2.06
C ALA A 98 1.55 -37.24 -2.06
N MET A 99 1.49 -36.37 -3.09
CA MET A 99 0.42 -35.39 -3.24
C MET A 99 -0.95 -36.07 -3.39
N GLU A 100 -1.04 -37.11 -4.22
CA GLU A 100 -2.29 -37.86 -4.39
C GLU A 100 -2.81 -38.41 -3.06
N ARG A 101 -1.91 -38.92 -2.21
CA ARG A 101 -2.32 -39.41 -0.88
C ARG A 101 -2.84 -38.32 0.03
N GLU A 102 -2.19 -37.16 0.04
CA GLU A 102 -2.63 -36.01 0.83
C GLU A 102 -3.98 -35.44 0.33
N ILE A 103 -4.22 -35.48 -0.98
CA ILE A 103 -5.47 -35.03 -1.62
C ILE A 103 -6.62 -36.02 -1.38
N LYS A 104 -6.41 -37.33 -1.61
CA LYS A 104 -7.51 -38.32 -1.70
C LYS A 104 -7.79 -39.09 -0.41
N TYR A 105 -6.77 -39.37 0.41
CA TYR A 105 -6.91 -40.36 1.50
C TYR A 105 -6.80 -39.79 2.92
N ARG A 106 -6.50 -38.50 3.06
CA ARG A 106 -6.38 -37.84 4.37
C ARG A 106 -7.73 -37.24 4.79
N ASN A 107 -8.01 -37.31 6.09
CA ASN A 107 -9.15 -36.59 6.68
C ASN A 107 -8.88 -35.09 6.71
N ARG A 108 -9.83 -34.29 6.23
CA ARG A 108 -9.74 -32.83 6.27
C ARG A 108 -9.78 -32.29 7.70
N GLU A 109 -9.01 -31.25 7.95
CA GLU A 109 -8.96 -30.46 9.17
C GLU A 109 -9.89 -29.24 9.04
N GLU A 110 -10.28 -28.65 10.17
CA GLU A 110 -11.27 -27.57 10.22
C GLU A 110 -10.81 -26.31 9.46
N LEU A 111 -9.53 -25.96 9.59
CA LEU A 111 -8.93 -24.79 8.95
C LEU A 111 -8.79 -24.90 7.42
N GLU A 112 -9.08 -26.06 6.83
CA GLU A 112 -9.07 -26.26 5.38
C GLU A 112 -10.39 -25.89 4.70
N SER A 113 -11.37 -25.44 5.47
CA SER A 113 -12.61 -24.86 4.93
C SER A 113 -12.41 -23.40 4.46
N TYR A 114 -11.41 -22.73 5.02
CA TYR A 114 -11.06 -21.32 4.78
C TYR A 114 -9.97 -21.16 3.73
N GLU A 115 -9.92 -20.00 3.10
CA GLU A 115 -8.79 -19.61 2.24
C GLU A 115 -7.58 -19.24 3.11
N LEU A 116 -6.37 -19.51 2.64
CA LEU A 116 -5.14 -19.27 3.41
C LEU A 116 -4.98 -17.79 3.80
N ASP A 117 -5.34 -16.88 2.89
CA ASP A 117 -5.25 -15.43 3.06
C ASP A 117 -6.25 -14.86 4.09
N SER A 118 -7.30 -15.60 4.39
CA SER A 118 -8.33 -15.24 5.35
C SER A 118 -7.96 -15.64 6.79
N LEU A 119 -7.01 -16.57 6.93
CA LEU A 119 -6.45 -16.99 8.21
C LEU A 119 -5.39 -15.98 8.69
N ARG A 120 -5.25 -15.85 10.01
CA ARG A 120 -4.28 -14.96 10.65
C ARG A 120 -3.52 -15.68 11.74
N MET A 121 -2.19 -15.68 11.67
CA MET A 121 -1.35 -16.11 12.79
C MET A 121 -1.40 -15.02 13.85
N VAL A 122 -1.79 -15.37 15.08
CA VAL A 122 -1.91 -14.43 16.20
C VAL A 122 -0.88 -14.67 17.29
N GLY A 123 -0.08 -15.73 17.19
CA GLY A 123 1.02 -16.00 18.09
C GLY A 123 1.48 -17.46 18.05
N THR A 124 2.34 -17.79 19.01
CA THR A 124 2.74 -19.15 19.32
C THR A 124 2.44 -19.46 20.79
N LEU A 125 2.29 -20.74 21.09
CA LEU A 125 2.18 -21.25 22.45
C LEU A 125 3.18 -22.39 22.60
N GLU A 126 4.09 -22.25 23.55
CA GLU A 126 5.02 -23.31 23.92
C GLU A 126 4.43 -24.06 25.12
N ASP A 127 4.25 -25.38 24.98
CA ASP A 127 3.87 -26.24 26.09
C ASP A 127 4.88 -27.38 26.22
N SER A 128 5.67 -27.32 27.29
CA SER A 128 6.69 -28.31 27.67
C SER A 128 7.73 -28.57 26.58
N ASP A 129 7.41 -29.40 25.58
CA ASP A 129 8.28 -29.82 24.47
C ASP A 129 7.70 -29.53 23.07
N ASP A 130 6.46 -29.03 22.98
CA ASP A 130 5.77 -28.79 21.70
C ASP A 130 5.52 -27.29 21.47
N LEU A 131 5.96 -26.79 20.30
CA LEU A 131 5.64 -25.46 19.81
C LEU A 131 4.35 -25.48 18.98
N TRP A 132 3.34 -24.75 19.44
CA TRP A 132 2.07 -24.57 18.77
C TRP A 132 1.99 -23.21 18.10
N GLY A 133 1.45 -23.18 16.88
CA GLY A 133 0.99 -21.96 16.22
C GLY A 133 -0.44 -21.67 16.63
N ILE A 134 -0.76 -20.39 16.80
CA ILE A 134 -2.10 -19.93 17.14
C ILE A 134 -2.65 -19.18 15.93
N ILE A 135 -3.75 -19.68 15.37
CA ILE A 135 -4.38 -19.13 14.16
C ILE A 135 -5.80 -18.71 14.47
N ARG A 136 -6.17 -17.50 14.05
CA ARG A 136 -7.54 -17.00 14.06
C ARG A 136 -8.16 -17.18 12.67
N ASP A 137 -9.35 -17.75 12.63
CA ASP A 137 -10.16 -17.86 11.42
C ASP A 137 -10.99 -16.57 11.14
N PRO A 138 -11.62 -16.44 9.97
CA PRO A 138 -12.46 -15.29 9.64
C PRO A 138 -13.67 -15.10 10.56
N ASP A 139 -14.14 -16.17 11.19
CA ASP A 139 -15.25 -16.15 12.13
C ASP A 139 -14.81 -15.68 13.54
N GLY A 140 -13.50 -15.49 13.74
CA GLY A 140 -12.90 -15.01 14.98
C GLY A 140 -12.55 -16.13 15.98
N THR A 141 -12.74 -17.39 15.61
CA THR A 141 -12.37 -18.54 16.43
C THR A 141 -10.87 -18.77 16.36
N VAL A 142 -10.28 -19.13 17.50
CA VAL A 142 -8.84 -19.36 17.62
C VAL A 142 -8.55 -20.86 17.70
N HIS A 143 -7.66 -21.30 16.84
CA HIS A 143 -7.25 -22.70 16.66
C HIS A 143 -5.77 -22.85 16.98
N ARG A 144 -5.42 -23.98 17.61
CA ARG A 144 -4.02 -24.35 17.86
C ARG A 144 -3.59 -25.35 16.80
N VAL A 145 -2.45 -25.12 16.18
CA VAL A 145 -1.89 -25.98 15.14
C VAL A 145 -0.44 -26.34 15.47
N LYS A 146 0.02 -27.47 14.97
CA LYS A 146 1.41 -27.92 15.10
C LYS A 146 1.98 -28.30 13.73
N VAL A 147 3.29 -28.52 13.68
CA VAL A 147 3.95 -29.02 12.47
C VAL A 147 3.26 -30.30 11.96
N GLY A 148 2.96 -30.33 10.67
CA GLY A 148 2.23 -31.42 10.01
C GLY A 148 0.72 -31.25 9.92
N ASN A 149 0.11 -30.28 10.62
CA ASN A 149 -1.30 -29.92 10.40
C ASN A 149 -1.53 -29.25 9.05
N TYR A 150 -2.79 -29.19 8.63
CA TYR A 150 -3.21 -28.65 7.34
C TYR A 150 -4.16 -27.48 7.52
N LEU A 151 -3.99 -26.47 6.69
CA LEU A 151 -4.80 -25.26 6.71
C LEU A 151 -4.91 -24.67 5.31
N GLY A 152 -5.97 -23.90 5.07
CA GLY A 152 -6.24 -23.36 3.74
C GLY A 152 -6.83 -24.41 2.78
N ARG A 153 -7.57 -23.96 1.78
CA ARG A 153 -8.19 -24.86 0.78
C ARG A 153 -7.21 -25.60 -0.11
N ASN A 154 -5.99 -25.07 -0.26
CA ASN A 154 -4.94 -25.64 -1.11
C ASN A 154 -4.06 -26.65 -0.37
N ILE A 155 -4.59 -27.36 0.64
CA ILE A 155 -3.88 -28.42 1.38
C ILE A 155 -2.55 -27.89 1.93
N GLY A 156 -2.61 -26.75 2.61
CA GLY A 156 -1.44 -26.07 3.16
C GLY A 156 -0.88 -26.82 4.36
N LYS A 157 0.13 -27.65 4.15
CA LYS A 157 0.78 -28.44 5.21
C LYS A 157 1.82 -27.60 5.94
N ILE A 158 1.68 -27.46 7.26
CA ILE A 158 2.66 -26.75 8.09
C ILE A 158 3.97 -27.52 8.11
N LEU A 159 5.05 -26.85 7.68
CA LEU A 159 6.40 -27.38 7.69
C LEU A 159 7.15 -26.94 8.95
N ASN A 160 7.07 -25.66 9.30
CA ASN A 160 7.75 -25.08 10.45
C ASN A 160 6.88 -24.00 11.11
N ILE A 161 7.07 -23.83 12.41
CA ILE A 161 6.44 -22.76 13.20
C ILE A 161 7.58 -21.97 13.84
N TYR A 162 7.55 -20.65 13.66
CA TYR A 162 8.45 -19.69 14.28
C TYR A 162 7.64 -18.70 15.12
N GLU A 163 8.31 -17.89 15.93
CA GLU A 163 7.66 -16.85 16.73
C GLU A 163 6.96 -15.79 15.88
N ASP A 164 7.54 -15.48 14.71
CA ASP A 164 7.12 -14.40 13.81
C ASP A 164 6.37 -14.89 12.56
N ARG A 165 6.37 -16.20 12.27
CA ARG A 165 5.69 -16.76 11.09
C ARG A 165 5.45 -18.27 11.17
N ILE A 166 4.51 -18.75 10.36
CA ILE A 166 4.32 -20.17 10.06
C ILE A 166 4.67 -20.41 8.60
N GLU A 167 5.56 -21.38 8.34
CA GLU A 167 5.93 -21.80 6.99
C GLU A 167 5.17 -23.08 6.61
N LEU A 168 4.61 -23.09 5.41
CA LEU A 168 3.79 -24.18 4.91
C LEU A 168 4.01 -24.43 3.41
N ARG A 169 3.53 -25.59 2.96
CA ARG A 169 3.53 -25.97 1.55
C ARG A 169 2.10 -26.20 1.10
N GLU A 170 1.68 -25.50 0.06
CA GLU A 170 0.39 -25.70 -0.60
C GLU A 170 0.55 -26.63 -1.81
N ILE A 171 -0.51 -27.34 -2.16
CA ILE A 171 -0.65 -28.10 -3.39
C ILE A 171 -1.69 -27.39 -4.26
N ILE A 172 -1.26 -26.87 -5.41
CA ILE A 172 -2.11 -26.09 -6.31
C ILE A 172 -2.02 -26.62 -7.74
N LYS A 173 -3.04 -26.30 -8.56
CA LYS A 173 -2.96 -26.43 -10.02
C LYS A 173 -2.45 -25.12 -10.62
N ASN A 174 -1.43 -25.20 -11.45
CA ASN A 174 -0.92 -24.03 -12.19
C ASN A 174 -1.84 -23.67 -13.38
N ASN A 175 -1.49 -22.60 -14.10
CA ASN A 175 -2.27 -22.13 -15.25
C ASN A 175 -2.36 -23.15 -16.40
N ASP A 176 -1.40 -24.07 -16.48
CA ASP A 176 -1.36 -25.14 -17.47
C ASP A 176 -2.15 -26.39 -17.02
N GLY A 177 -2.74 -26.36 -15.82
CA GLY A 177 -3.53 -27.45 -15.23
C GLY A 177 -2.73 -28.49 -14.45
N ARG A 178 -1.40 -28.32 -14.35
CA ARG A 178 -0.49 -29.26 -13.69
C ARG A 178 -0.43 -29.03 -12.18
N TRP A 179 -0.31 -30.10 -11.40
CA TRP A 179 -0.11 -30.02 -9.96
C TRP A 179 1.31 -29.58 -9.62
N GLU A 180 1.42 -28.65 -8.68
CA GLU A 180 2.70 -28.18 -8.15
C GLU A 180 2.62 -27.88 -6.65
N GLU A 181 3.78 -27.98 -6.01
CA GLU A 181 3.98 -27.59 -4.62
C GLU A 181 4.43 -26.13 -4.56
N ARG A 182 3.69 -25.30 -3.82
CA ARG A 182 4.00 -23.88 -3.64
C ARG A 182 4.42 -23.61 -2.20
N PRO A 183 5.61 -23.05 -1.93
CA PRO A 183 5.97 -22.59 -0.60
C PRO A 183 5.12 -21.35 -0.25
N ALA A 184 4.60 -21.32 0.97
CA ALA A 184 3.84 -20.20 1.51
C ALA A 184 4.27 -19.93 2.96
N ALA A 185 4.07 -18.69 3.40
CA ALA A 185 4.31 -18.31 4.79
C ALA A 185 3.21 -17.36 5.26
N MET A 186 2.82 -17.50 6.52
CA MET A 186 1.87 -16.64 7.20
C MET A 186 2.62 -15.93 8.33
N ALA A 187 2.82 -14.62 8.19
CA ALA A 187 3.46 -13.82 9.23
C ALA A 187 2.52 -13.61 10.42
N LEU A 188 3.11 -13.39 11.59
CA LEU A 188 2.42 -12.93 12.79
C LEU A 188 1.69 -11.63 12.48
N TYR A 189 0.41 -11.57 12.86
CA TYR A 189 -0.39 -10.38 12.72
C TYR A 189 0.04 -9.34 13.75
N GLU A 190 0.65 -8.25 13.28
CA GLU A 190 0.94 -7.04 14.07
C GLU A 190 -0.23 -6.04 13.90
N GLU A 191 -0.77 -5.54 15.01
CA GLU A 191 -1.84 -4.51 15.01
C GLU A 191 -1.34 -3.12 14.58
#